data_AF-A0A1A9VGT8-F1
#
_entry.id   AF-A0A1A9VGT8-F1
#
_cell.length_a   1.000
_cell.length_b   1.000
_cell.length_c   1.000
_cell.angle_alpha   90.00
_cell.angle_beta   90.00
_cell.angle_gamma   90.00
#
_symmetry.space_group_name_H-M   'P 1'
#
loop_
_entity.id
_entity.type
_entity.pdbx_description
1 polymer ?
#
loop_
_entity_poly.entity_id
_entity_poly.type
_entity_poly.pdbx_seq_one_letter_code
_entity_poly.pdbx_strand_id
1 'polypeptide(L)'
;MSKSTSNFLVRIQSPEGIKRIEISPKSSFKQLYECVQRALKIDGFGLFKERNFSNELYANSSQQIGSALKHGDMIYLKQIAGSSARRPSTASIDNFENFSGSLADNFSKTNVVIEDEVDQLLAKEDGLIKRGRDTKLCHHASNGCCVHCSPMEPYDESYLKEHKIKHLSFHSYIRKQTSGIDRGKYMVFDDINCRIKTGCRDHLPWPKGICSKCQPSAITLNRQVYRHVDNVMFENTNIVERFLNYWRTTGHQRMGFLYGTYEMNTDVPLGIRATVAAIYEPPQETTRDSIKFLDDEAINDVEEVAKALGLRKVGWIFTDLITDDPAAGTVKQLRGIETHFLTAQECITAGYAVSAQCMALVRDNCLVPTKDAPELGYIRESSDKQYVPDVYYKVSDK
;
A
#
# COMPACT_ATOMS: atom_id res chain seq x y z
N MET A 1 -50.42 -9.23 -46.58
CA MET A 1 -49.35 -8.35 -47.11
C MET A 1 -48.18 -8.37 -46.13
N SER A 2 -47.15 -9.16 -46.43
CA SER A 2 -45.94 -9.30 -45.62
C SER A 2 -45.06 -8.05 -45.76
N LYS A 3 -44.90 -7.25 -44.70
CA LYS A 3 -43.89 -6.19 -44.67
C LYS A 3 -42.51 -6.85 -44.74
N SER A 4 -41.84 -6.71 -45.88
CA SER A 4 -40.44 -7.08 -46.08
C SER A 4 -39.56 -6.38 -45.04
N THR A 5 -38.97 -7.13 -44.12
CA THR A 5 -37.90 -6.63 -43.24
C THR A 5 -36.68 -6.30 -44.10
N SER A 6 -36.47 -5.01 -44.37
CA SER A 6 -35.31 -4.52 -45.13
C SER A 6 -34.03 -4.75 -44.33
N ASN A 7 -33.31 -5.84 -44.61
CA ASN A 7 -31.99 -6.09 -44.04
C ASN A 7 -30.96 -5.11 -44.61
N PHE A 8 -30.08 -4.57 -43.75
CA PHE A 8 -28.90 -3.83 -44.16
C PHE A 8 -27.81 -4.83 -44.53
N LEU A 9 -27.14 -4.60 -45.66
CA LEU A 9 -25.94 -5.32 -46.03
C LEU A 9 -24.73 -4.46 -45.68
N VAL A 10 -23.85 -4.96 -44.83
CA VAL A 10 -22.60 -4.30 -44.43
C VAL A 10 -21.43 -5.12 -44.95
N ARG A 11 -20.43 -4.45 -45.53
CA ARG A 11 -19.23 -5.10 -46.06
C ARG A 11 -18.08 -4.93 -45.08
N ILE A 12 -17.43 -6.01 -44.68
CA ILE A 12 -16.34 -6.01 -43.72
C ILE A 12 -15.06 -6.42 -44.43
N GLN A 13 -14.10 -5.50 -44.50
CA GLN A 13 -12.77 -5.74 -45.01
C GLN A 13 -11.87 -6.24 -43.88
N SER A 14 -11.50 -7.52 -43.96
CA SER A 14 -10.51 -8.17 -43.10
C SER A 14 -9.21 -8.42 -43.88
N PRO A 15 -8.11 -8.80 -43.20
CA PRO A 15 -6.88 -9.24 -43.89
C PRO A 15 -7.10 -10.40 -44.87
N GLU A 16 -8.11 -11.24 -44.64
CA GLU A 16 -8.45 -12.41 -45.46
C GLU A 16 -9.39 -12.07 -46.64
N GLY A 17 -9.86 -10.82 -46.74
CA GLY A 17 -10.75 -10.35 -47.80
C GLY A 17 -12.02 -9.67 -47.28
N ILE A 18 -12.96 -9.41 -48.20
CA ILE A 18 -14.21 -8.68 -47.91
C ILE A 18 -15.35 -9.68 -47.71
N LYS A 19 -15.98 -9.65 -46.53
CA LYS A 19 -17.17 -10.45 -46.21
C LYS A 19 -18.41 -9.56 -46.15
N ARG A 20 -19.53 -10.03 -46.69
CA ARG A 20 -20.83 -9.32 -46.62
C ARG A 20 -21.68 -9.92 -45.50
N ILE A 21 -22.19 -9.08 -44.62
CA ILE A 21 -23.05 -9.47 -43.48
C ILE A 21 -24.38 -8.75 -43.61
N GLU A 22 -25.46 -9.52 -43.59
CA GLU A 22 -26.83 -8.99 -43.54
C GLU A 22 -27.28 -8.86 -42.08
N ILE A 23 -27.73 -7.66 -41.71
CA ILE A 23 -28.17 -7.35 -40.35
C ILE A 23 -29.33 -6.37 -40.38
N SER A 24 -30.29 -6.49 -39.47
CA SER A 24 -31.42 -5.55 -39.41
C SER A 24 -30.96 -4.16 -38.94
N PRO A 25 -31.46 -3.04 -39.51
CA PRO A 25 -31.08 -1.68 -39.11
C PRO A 25 -31.41 -1.32 -37.66
N LYS A 26 -32.36 -2.05 -37.06
CA LYS A 26 -32.75 -1.88 -35.64
C LYS A 26 -31.85 -2.65 -34.67
N SER A 27 -30.94 -3.48 -35.19
CA SER A 27 -30.01 -4.26 -34.36
C SER A 27 -28.96 -3.35 -33.71
N SER A 28 -28.40 -3.80 -32.59
CA SER A 28 -27.35 -3.06 -31.88
C SER A 28 -25.95 -3.35 -32.44
N PHE A 29 -24.99 -2.48 -32.15
CA PHE A 29 -23.59 -2.73 -32.52
C PHE A 29 -23.01 -3.98 -31.85
N LYS A 30 -23.48 -4.35 -30.65
CA LYS A 30 -23.13 -5.65 -30.03
C LYS A 30 -23.51 -6.84 -30.92
N GLN A 31 -24.72 -6.83 -31.48
CA GLN A 31 -25.18 -7.90 -32.38
C GLN A 31 -24.39 -7.92 -33.69
N LEU A 32 -23.94 -6.75 -34.18
CA LEU A 32 -23.03 -6.69 -35.32
C LEU A 32 -21.73 -7.41 -35.01
N TYR A 33 -21.08 -7.10 -33.88
CA TYR A 33 -19.85 -7.76 -33.43
C TYR A 33 -20.00 -9.28 -33.32
N GLU A 34 -21.10 -9.77 -32.74
CA GLU A 34 -21.38 -11.22 -32.66
C GLU A 34 -21.53 -11.86 -34.05
N CYS A 35 -22.16 -11.18 -35.01
CA CYS A 35 -22.26 -11.63 -36.40
C CYS A 35 -20.89 -11.66 -37.10
N VAL A 36 -20.03 -10.66 -36.88
CA VAL A 36 -18.67 -10.63 -37.42
C VAL A 36 -17.83 -11.77 -36.86
N GLN A 37 -17.85 -11.96 -35.54
CA GLN A 37 -17.13 -13.02 -34.85
C GLN A 37 -17.56 -14.40 -35.38
N ARG A 38 -18.87 -14.63 -35.56
CA ARG A 38 -19.39 -15.88 -36.13
C ARG A 38 -19.02 -16.08 -37.60
N ALA A 39 -19.03 -15.02 -38.41
CA ALA A 39 -18.78 -15.09 -39.85
C ALA A 39 -17.30 -15.24 -40.22
N LEU A 40 -16.40 -14.64 -39.43
CA LEU A 40 -14.96 -14.64 -39.68
C LEU A 40 -14.17 -15.55 -38.71
N LYS A 41 -14.80 -16.10 -37.66
CA LYS A 41 -14.18 -16.97 -36.65
C LYS A 41 -12.91 -16.36 -36.01
N ILE A 42 -12.96 -15.07 -35.71
CA ILE A 42 -11.86 -14.30 -35.12
C ILE A 42 -12.27 -13.67 -33.80
N ASP A 43 -11.37 -13.71 -32.83
CA ASP A 43 -11.53 -13.09 -31.52
C ASP A 43 -10.60 -11.88 -31.36
N GLY A 44 -11.02 -10.90 -30.55
CA GLY A 44 -10.23 -9.71 -30.25
C GLY A 44 -10.02 -8.80 -31.46
N PHE A 45 -11.10 -8.23 -32.01
CA PHE A 45 -11.02 -7.31 -33.14
C PHE A 45 -11.74 -5.98 -32.85
N GLY A 46 -11.29 -4.91 -33.51
CA GLY A 46 -11.98 -3.62 -33.59
C GLY A 46 -12.55 -3.39 -34.99
N LEU A 47 -13.71 -2.72 -35.06
CA LEU A 47 -14.36 -2.32 -36.32
C LEU A 47 -14.24 -0.81 -36.51
N PHE A 48 -13.86 -0.37 -37.71
CA PHE A 48 -13.59 1.04 -38.01
C PHE A 48 -14.31 1.46 -39.29
N LYS A 49 -14.82 2.70 -39.35
CA LYS A 49 -15.46 3.21 -40.58
C LYS A 49 -14.46 3.53 -41.68
N GLU A 50 -13.23 3.91 -41.31
CA GLU A 50 -12.21 4.35 -42.24
C GLU A 50 -11.01 3.40 -42.30
N ARG A 51 -10.34 3.38 -43.47
CA ARG A 51 -9.20 2.48 -43.74
C ARG A 51 -7.95 2.81 -42.90
N ASN A 52 -7.83 4.04 -42.45
CA ASN A 52 -6.77 4.53 -41.55
C ASN A 52 -6.99 4.07 -40.09
N PHE A 53 -8.05 3.30 -39.81
CA PHE A 53 -8.49 2.90 -38.46
C PHE A 53 -8.81 4.08 -37.54
N SER A 54 -9.24 5.19 -38.13
CA SER A 54 -9.86 6.30 -37.41
C SER A 54 -11.36 6.04 -37.25
N ASN A 55 -11.94 6.53 -36.15
CA ASN A 55 -13.36 6.40 -35.84
C ASN A 55 -13.82 4.93 -35.60
N GLU A 56 -13.49 4.42 -34.41
CA GLU A 56 -13.85 3.07 -33.96
C GLU A 56 -15.35 2.96 -33.64
N LEU A 57 -15.96 1.87 -34.12
CA LEU A 57 -17.34 1.51 -33.85
C LEU A 57 -17.39 0.62 -32.62
N TYR A 58 -17.66 1.18 -31.44
CA TYR A 58 -17.67 0.39 -30.21
C TYR A 58 -18.85 -0.58 -30.13
N ALA A 59 -18.61 -1.77 -29.56
CA ALA A 59 -19.64 -2.74 -29.25
C ALA A 59 -20.56 -2.24 -28.11
N ASN A 60 -21.59 -1.48 -28.46
CA ASN A 60 -22.60 -1.00 -27.53
C ASN A 60 -23.96 -1.68 -27.78
N SER A 61 -24.78 -1.78 -26.72
CA SER A 61 -26.14 -2.35 -26.80
C SER A 61 -27.22 -1.27 -26.96
N SER A 62 -26.87 -0.01 -26.72
CA SER A 62 -27.79 1.14 -26.73
C SER A 62 -27.95 1.79 -28.10
N GLN A 63 -26.92 1.76 -28.96
CA GLN A 63 -26.97 2.41 -30.26
C GLN A 63 -27.39 1.43 -31.36
N GLN A 64 -28.36 1.84 -32.17
CA GLN A 64 -28.81 1.08 -33.34
C GLN A 64 -27.88 1.30 -34.53
N ILE A 65 -27.63 0.24 -35.30
CA ILE A 65 -26.75 0.26 -36.49
C ILE A 65 -27.18 1.34 -37.49
N GLY A 66 -28.49 1.49 -37.72
CA GLY A 66 -29.02 2.46 -38.68
C GLY A 66 -28.74 3.94 -38.35
N SER A 67 -28.32 4.26 -37.12
CA SER A 67 -27.92 5.62 -36.75
C SER A 67 -26.54 6.02 -37.28
N ALA A 68 -25.67 5.04 -37.55
CA ALA A 68 -24.26 5.29 -37.85
C ALA A 68 -23.78 4.61 -39.16
N LEU A 69 -24.49 3.62 -39.68
CA LEU A 69 -24.14 2.89 -40.90
C LEU A 69 -25.32 2.87 -41.88
N LYS A 70 -25.02 2.98 -43.18
CA LYS A 70 -25.98 2.86 -44.28
C LYS A 70 -25.83 1.51 -44.99
N HIS A 71 -26.86 1.12 -45.75
CA HIS A 71 -26.83 -0.09 -46.56
C HIS A 71 -25.69 -0.01 -47.60
N GLY A 72 -24.78 -0.98 -47.59
CA GLY A 72 -23.64 -1.08 -48.49
C GLY A 72 -22.32 -0.52 -47.95
N ASP A 73 -22.30 0.05 -46.74
CA ASP A 73 -21.09 0.63 -46.15
C ASP A 73 -19.97 -0.40 -45.97
N MET A 74 -18.72 0.06 -46.15
CA MET A 74 -17.51 -0.72 -45.92
C MET A 74 -16.94 -0.41 -44.53
N ILE A 75 -16.68 -1.45 -43.75
CA ILE A 75 -16.08 -1.38 -42.41
C ILE A 75 -14.77 -2.14 -42.44
N TYR A 76 -13.75 -1.60 -41.77
CA TYR A 76 -12.41 -2.15 -41.72
C TYR A 76 -12.20 -2.85 -40.39
N LEU A 77 -11.71 -4.09 -40.46
CA LEU A 77 -11.43 -4.89 -39.28
C LEU A 77 -9.94 -4.86 -38.95
N LYS A 78 -9.60 -4.63 -37.69
CA LYS A 78 -8.23 -4.74 -37.16
C LYS A 78 -8.19 -5.73 -36.01
N GLN A 79 -7.31 -6.72 -36.12
CA GLN A 79 -7.07 -7.68 -35.04
C GLN A 79 -6.21 -7.04 -33.94
N ILE A 80 -6.66 -7.14 -32.70
CA ILE A 80 -6.00 -6.61 -31.51
C ILE A 80 -5.55 -7.82 -30.68
N ALA A 81 -4.25 -8.11 -30.71
CA ALA A 81 -3.69 -9.24 -29.98
C ALA A 81 -3.74 -8.96 -28.45
N GLY A 82 -4.56 -9.74 -27.73
CA GLY A 82 -4.59 -9.80 -26.26
C GLY A 82 -5.96 -9.47 -25.66
N SER A 83 -6.51 -10.43 -24.93
CA SER A 83 -7.86 -10.50 -24.36
C SER A 83 -8.36 -9.26 -23.59
N SER A 84 -9.66 -8.99 -23.75
CA SER A 84 -10.59 -8.37 -22.80
C SER A 84 -10.03 -7.30 -21.85
N ALA A 85 -10.05 -6.04 -22.28
CA ALA A 85 -10.16 -4.90 -21.38
C ALA A 85 -11.09 -3.85 -22.01
N ARG A 86 -12.21 -3.57 -21.34
CA ARG A 86 -13.03 -2.38 -21.58
C ARG A 86 -12.10 -1.17 -21.52
N ARG A 87 -11.93 -0.46 -22.64
CA ARG A 87 -11.26 0.84 -22.66
C ARG A 87 -12.30 1.95 -22.44
N PRO A 88 -12.16 2.80 -21.40
CA PRO A 88 -12.91 4.04 -21.28
C PRO A 88 -12.37 5.07 -22.27
N SER A 89 -13.28 5.76 -22.97
CA SER A 89 -12.96 6.87 -23.86
C SER A 89 -12.80 8.16 -23.05
N THR A 90 -11.61 8.75 -23.06
CA THR A 90 -11.42 10.17 -22.72
C THR A 90 -11.53 11.00 -23.98
N ALA A 91 -12.52 11.89 -24.04
CA ALA A 91 -12.51 13.07 -24.89
C ALA A 91 -13.02 14.24 -24.05
N SER A 92 -12.13 15.21 -23.84
CA SER A 92 -12.40 16.55 -23.34
C SER A 92 -13.27 17.33 -24.32
N ILE A 93 -14.32 18.00 -23.83
CA ILE A 93 -14.89 19.24 -24.37
C ILE A 93 -15.51 20.02 -23.20
N ASP A 94 -15.14 21.30 -23.14
CA ASP A 94 -15.70 22.35 -22.29
C ASP A 94 -17.19 22.58 -22.54
N ASN A 95 -17.99 22.75 -21.47
CA ASN A 95 -18.87 23.90 -21.29
C ASN A 95 -19.64 23.81 -19.96
N PHE A 96 -19.61 24.93 -19.24
CA PHE A 96 -20.42 25.25 -18.07
C PHE A 96 -21.91 25.23 -18.41
N GLU A 97 -22.74 24.51 -17.65
CA GLU A 97 -24.00 25.03 -17.08
C GLU A 97 -24.34 24.29 -15.76
N ASN A 98 -24.81 25.07 -14.79
CA ASN A 98 -25.16 24.66 -13.43
C ASN A 98 -26.24 23.57 -13.38
N PHE A 99 -25.96 22.46 -12.69
CA PHE A 99 -27.00 21.63 -12.06
C PHE A 99 -26.50 21.09 -10.71
N SER A 100 -27.15 21.53 -9.63
CA SER A 100 -27.04 20.92 -8.31
C SER A 100 -27.75 19.57 -8.32
N GLY A 101 -27.02 18.49 -8.03
CA GLY A 101 -27.59 17.15 -7.93
C GLY A 101 -26.54 16.13 -7.51
N SER A 102 -26.68 15.65 -6.27
CA SER A 102 -25.88 14.59 -5.66
C SER A 102 -26.00 13.26 -6.40
N LEU A 103 -24.93 12.80 -7.03
CA LEU A 103 -24.76 11.39 -7.43
C LEU A 103 -23.31 10.98 -7.21
N ALA A 104 -23.03 10.54 -5.99
CA ALA A 104 -21.94 9.63 -5.74
C ALA A 104 -22.26 8.29 -6.40
N ASP A 105 -21.19 7.58 -6.73
CA ASP A 105 -21.15 6.14 -6.97
C ASP A 105 -21.30 5.65 -8.42
N ASN A 106 -20.15 5.54 -9.10
CA ASN A 106 -19.80 4.40 -9.96
C ASN A 106 -18.37 4.53 -10.50
N PHE A 107 -17.38 4.57 -9.60
CA PHE A 107 -15.99 4.38 -9.98
C PHE A 107 -15.46 3.07 -9.42
N SER A 108 -15.22 2.14 -10.35
CA SER A 108 -14.31 1.00 -10.24
C SER A 108 -14.58 0.01 -9.10
N LYS A 109 -14.67 -1.28 -9.41
CA LYS A 109 -14.32 -2.32 -8.44
C LYS A 109 -12.82 -2.21 -8.16
N THR A 110 -12.43 -1.21 -7.36
CA THR A 110 -11.20 -1.25 -6.59
C THR A 110 -11.30 -2.48 -5.68
N ASN A 111 -10.18 -3.14 -5.39
CA ASN A 111 -10.12 -3.91 -4.15
C ASN A 111 -10.51 -2.92 -3.06
N VAL A 112 -11.71 -3.07 -2.50
CA VAL A 112 -12.17 -2.21 -1.41
C VAL A 112 -11.32 -2.61 -0.23
N VAL A 113 -10.23 -1.87 -0.01
CA VAL A 113 -9.39 -2.03 1.17
C VAL A 113 -10.24 -1.55 2.34
N ILE A 114 -10.51 -2.46 3.27
CA ILE A 114 -11.23 -2.13 4.50
C ILE A 114 -10.18 -1.61 5.47
N GLU A 115 -10.22 -0.31 5.75
CA GLU A 115 -9.37 0.33 6.75
C GLU A 115 -9.79 -0.06 8.16
N ASP A 116 -8.85 -0.04 9.10
CA ASP A 116 -9.14 -0.32 10.50
C ASP A 116 -10.06 0.74 11.09
N GLU A 117 -10.85 0.36 12.10
CA GLU A 117 -11.76 1.28 12.79
C GLU A 117 -11.04 2.51 13.37
N VAL A 118 -9.84 2.32 13.92
CA VAL A 118 -9.02 3.42 14.46
C VAL A 118 -8.62 4.42 13.37
N ASP A 119 -8.31 3.95 12.17
CA ASP A 119 -7.92 4.82 11.06
C ASP A 119 -9.12 5.62 10.55
N GLN A 120 -10.29 4.98 10.47
CA GLN A 120 -11.54 5.66 10.09
C GLN A 120 -11.96 6.73 11.11
N LEU A 121 -11.67 6.52 12.39
CA LEU A 121 -11.89 7.52 13.45
C LEU A 121 -10.90 8.68 13.31
N LEU A 122 -9.60 8.38 13.20
CA LEU A 122 -8.54 9.39 13.06
C LEU A 122 -8.65 10.21 11.77
N ALA A 123 -9.21 9.64 10.70
CA ALA A 123 -9.48 10.36 9.47
C ALA A 123 -10.53 11.48 9.63
N LYS A 124 -11.45 11.34 10.60
CA LYS A 124 -12.52 12.33 10.87
C LYS A 124 -12.11 13.43 11.84
N GLU A 125 -11.12 13.18 12.69
CA GLU A 125 -10.60 14.15 13.66
C GLU A 125 -9.91 15.33 12.96
N ASP A 126 -9.93 16.54 13.52
CA ASP A 126 -9.19 17.69 12.95
C ASP A 126 -7.71 17.71 13.34
N GLY A 127 -7.34 16.97 14.39
CA GLY A 127 -5.97 16.86 14.91
C GLY A 127 -5.38 18.19 15.38
N LEU A 128 -6.19 19.25 15.49
CA LEU A 128 -5.70 20.59 15.79
C LEU A 128 -5.32 20.69 17.27
N ILE A 129 -4.11 21.15 17.52
CA ILE A 129 -3.57 21.30 18.87
C ILE A 129 -4.09 22.62 19.43
N LYS A 130 -5.02 22.55 20.38
CA LYS A 130 -5.61 23.72 21.03
C LYS A 130 -4.59 24.41 21.93
N ARG A 131 -4.38 25.71 21.72
CA ARG A 131 -3.54 26.55 22.59
C ARG A 131 -4.39 27.34 23.59
N GLY A 132 -3.86 27.47 24.80
CA GLY A 132 -4.35 28.44 25.76
C GLY A 132 -4.00 29.87 25.32
N ARG A 133 -4.71 30.86 25.86
CA ARG A 133 -4.38 32.27 25.63
C ARG A 133 -3.04 32.60 26.29
N ASP A 134 -2.09 33.09 25.52
CA ASP A 134 -0.84 33.62 26.06
C ASP A 134 -1.09 34.98 26.73
N THR A 135 -0.89 35.04 28.05
CA THR A 135 -1.09 36.24 28.88
C THR A 135 -0.23 37.44 28.46
N LYS A 136 0.92 37.22 27.82
CA LYS A 136 1.89 38.26 27.46
C LYS A 136 1.75 38.71 26.01
N LEU A 137 1.45 37.78 25.10
CA LEU A 137 1.45 38.03 23.65
C LEU A 137 0.05 38.22 23.04
N CYS A 138 -1.02 37.82 23.73
CA CYS A 138 -2.39 37.93 23.21
C CYS A 138 -3.05 39.28 23.57
N HIS A 139 -2.95 40.25 22.66
CA HIS A 139 -3.58 41.58 22.78
C HIS A 139 -4.98 41.65 22.14
N HIS A 140 -5.85 40.68 22.43
CA HIS A 140 -7.23 40.67 21.93
C HIS A 140 -8.24 40.41 23.05
N ALA A 141 -9.52 40.71 22.82
CA ALA A 141 -10.60 40.37 23.75
C ALA A 141 -10.79 38.84 23.86
N SER A 142 -11.61 38.38 24.81
CA SER A 142 -11.84 36.95 25.09
C SER A 142 -12.30 36.14 23.87
N ASN A 143 -13.00 36.78 22.92
CA ASN A 143 -13.54 36.13 21.72
C ASN A 143 -12.65 36.33 20.48
N GLY A 144 -11.51 37.01 20.62
CA GLY A 144 -10.54 37.18 19.54
C GLY A 144 -9.59 35.99 19.45
N CYS A 145 -8.99 35.80 18.27
CA CYS A 145 -7.93 34.82 18.03
C CYS A 145 -6.76 35.50 17.33
N CYS A 146 -5.53 35.19 17.75
CA CYS A 146 -4.29 35.67 17.13
C CYS A 146 -3.33 34.50 16.86
N VAL A 147 -2.19 34.79 16.25
CA VAL A 147 -1.15 33.80 15.91
C VAL A 147 -0.58 33.08 17.14
N HIS A 148 -0.75 33.63 18.35
CA HIS A 148 -0.25 33.02 19.60
C HIS A 148 -1.28 32.13 20.32
N CYS A 149 -2.55 32.18 19.93
CA CYS A 149 -3.62 31.36 20.55
C CYS A 149 -4.44 30.56 19.54
N SER A 150 -4.22 30.73 18.24
CA SER A 150 -4.85 29.89 17.22
C SER A 150 -4.42 28.43 17.39
N PRO A 151 -5.27 27.45 17.05
CA PRO A 151 -4.85 26.05 17.04
C PRO A 151 -3.63 25.84 16.14
N MET A 152 -2.75 24.94 16.53
CA MET A 152 -1.57 24.56 15.74
C MET A 152 -1.85 23.28 14.97
N GLU A 153 -1.15 23.13 13.85
CA GLU A 153 -1.20 21.90 13.07
C GLU A 153 -0.58 20.73 13.86
N PRO A 154 -1.08 19.50 13.66
CA PRO A 154 -0.58 18.30 14.37
C PRO A 154 0.90 17.99 14.09
N TYR A 155 1.47 18.57 13.03
CA TYR A 155 2.85 18.41 12.61
C TYR A 155 3.76 19.61 12.93
N ASP A 156 3.34 20.52 13.82
CA ASP A 156 4.14 21.66 14.25
C ASP A 156 5.45 21.24 14.95
N GLU A 157 6.58 21.68 14.41
CA GLU A 157 7.91 21.24 14.87
C GLU A 157 8.26 21.77 16.27
N SER A 158 7.74 22.93 16.67
CA SER A 158 7.99 23.52 17.98
C SER A 158 7.30 22.72 19.07
N TYR A 159 6.02 22.40 18.84
CA TYR A 159 5.23 21.57 19.76
C TYR A 159 5.84 20.18 19.95
N LEU A 160 6.21 19.51 18.85
CA LEU A 160 6.79 18.17 18.90
C LEU A 160 8.12 18.16 19.67
N LYS A 161 8.94 19.20 19.50
CA LYS A 161 10.22 19.35 20.21
C LYS A 161 10.01 19.59 21.71
N GLU A 162 9.05 20.45 22.08
CA GLU A 162 8.71 20.73 23.47
C GLU A 162 8.22 19.48 24.20
N HIS A 163 7.36 18.68 23.55
CA HIS A 163 6.83 17.43 24.08
C HIS A 163 7.74 16.21 23.88
N LYS A 164 8.98 16.41 23.39
CA LYS A 164 9.98 15.35 23.14
C LYS A 164 9.49 14.24 22.19
N ILE A 165 8.60 14.58 21.27
CA ILE A 165 8.06 13.67 20.25
C ILE A 165 9.06 13.57 19.09
N LYS A 166 9.67 12.39 18.91
CA LYS A 166 10.78 12.19 17.95
C LYS A 166 10.34 11.97 16.49
N HIS A 167 9.13 11.48 16.28
CA HIS A 167 8.55 11.21 14.95
C HIS A 167 7.08 11.62 14.94
N LEU A 168 6.58 12.01 13.77
CA LEU A 168 5.16 12.23 13.53
C LEU A 168 4.38 10.91 13.65
N SER A 169 3.14 10.99 14.11
CA SER A 169 2.19 9.90 13.85
C SER A 169 1.92 9.82 12.34
N PHE A 170 1.55 8.64 11.85
CA PHE A 170 1.28 8.44 10.43
C PHE A 170 0.19 9.37 9.89
N HIS A 171 -0.90 9.55 10.64
CA HIS A 171 -2.00 10.45 10.29
C HIS A 171 -1.56 11.93 10.24
N SER A 172 -0.70 12.37 11.16
CA SER A 172 -0.11 13.71 11.11
C SER A 172 0.80 13.90 9.90
N TYR A 173 1.56 12.87 9.54
CA TYR A 173 2.41 12.88 8.34
C TYR A 173 1.60 12.96 7.06
N ILE A 174 0.53 12.17 6.92
CA ILE A 174 -0.39 12.25 5.79
C ILE A 174 -0.93 13.69 5.64
N ARG A 175 -1.37 14.29 6.75
CA ARG A 175 -1.86 15.67 6.76
C ARG A 175 -0.82 16.67 6.27
N LYS A 176 0.42 16.58 6.78
CA LYS A 176 1.54 17.44 6.35
C LYS A 176 1.79 17.37 4.85
N GLN A 177 1.62 16.19 4.23
CA GLN A 177 1.79 16.04 2.79
C GLN A 177 0.60 16.55 1.99
N THR A 178 -0.62 16.40 2.51
CA THR A 178 -1.86 16.85 1.85
C THR A 178 -2.15 18.35 2.02
N SER A 179 -1.55 19.02 3.01
CA SER A 179 -1.78 20.43 3.35
C SER A 179 -1.16 21.45 2.38
N GLY A 180 -0.52 21.01 1.30
CA GLY A 180 0.11 21.85 0.27
C GLY A 180 -0.86 22.57 -0.67
N ILE A 181 -0.32 23.33 -1.63
CA ILE A 181 -1.03 24.25 -2.55
C ILE A 181 -2.17 23.58 -3.33
N ASP A 182 -2.09 22.28 -3.59
CA ASP A 182 -3.13 21.53 -4.30
C ASP A 182 -4.26 21.00 -3.41
N ARG A 183 -4.22 21.22 -2.08
CA ARG A 183 -5.08 20.53 -1.08
C ARG A 183 -5.28 19.08 -1.49
N GLY A 184 -4.16 18.41 -1.75
CA GLY A 184 -4.10 17.25 -2.63
C GLY A 184 -5.16 16.24 -2.25
N LYS A 185 -6.14 16.04 -3.14
CA LYS A 185 -7.23 15.09 -2.94
C LYS A 185 -6.72 13.65 -2.76
N TYR A 186 -5.46 13.41 -3.11
CA TYR A 186 -4.79 12.12 -3.01
C TYR A 186 -3.33 12.31 -2.59
N MET A 187 -2.90 11.51 -1.62
CA MET A 187 -1.48 11.30 -1.34
C MET A 187 -1.05 9.98 -2.00
N VAL A 188 0.04 10.01 -2.77
CA VAL A 188 0.63 8.81 -3.34
C VAL A 188 1.80 8.41 -2.45
N PHE A 189 1.72 7.22 -1.87
CA PHE A 189 2.86 6.60 -1.20
C PHE A 189 3.80 6.02 -2.25
N ASP A 190 5.10 6.21 -2.05
CA ASP A 190 6.11 5.52 -2.84
C ASP A 190 6.09 4.02 -2.50
N ASP A 191 5.54 3.20 -3.39
CA ASP A 191 5.72 1.74 -3.32
C ASP A 191 7.13 1.42 -3.79
N ILE A 192 8.08 1.41 -2.85
CA ILE A 192 9.47 1.08 -3.10
C ILE A 192 9.52 -0.37 -3.54
N ASN A 193 9.90 -0.60 -4.80
CA ASN A 193 10.01 -1.91 -5.39
C ASN A 193 11.42 -2.12 -5.92
N CYS A 194 12.12 -3.11 -5.35
CA CYS A 194 13.51 -3.42 -5.70
C CYS A 194 13.60 -4.44 -6.84
N ARG A 195 12.47 -4.92 -7.38
CA ARG A 195 12.41 -5.92 -8.45
C ARG A 195 12.33 -5.26 -9.82
N ILE A 196 12.89 -5.94 -10.83
CA ILE A 196 12.73 -5.54 -12.22
C ILE A 196 11.26 -5.63 -12.62
N LYS A 197 10.74 -4.56 -13.24
CA LYS A 197 9.38 -4.58 -13.78
C LYS A 197 9.25 -5.62 -14.88
N THR A 198 8.30 -6.54 -14.72
CA THR A 198 8.04 -7.61 -15.69
C THR A 198 7.37 -7.08 -16.96
N GLY A 199 7.66 -7.67 -18.12
CA GLY A 199 6.94 -7.39 -19.37
C GLY A 199 7.53 -6.29 -20.25
N CYS A 200 8.81 -5.93 -20.06
CA CYS A 200 9.50 -5.05 -21.00
C CYS A 200 9.66 -5.74 -22.36
N ARG A 201 9.36 -5.01 -23.46
CA ARG A 201 9.45 -5.52 -24.84
C ARG A 201 10.73 -5.10 -25.57
N ASP A 202 11.51 -4.20 -24.96
CA ASP A 202 12.66 -3.55 -25.58
C ASP A 202 13.96 -4.39 -25.44
N HIS A 203 13.95 -5.44 -24.61
CA HIS A 203 15.10 -6.32 -24.38
C HIS A 203 14.65 -7.73 -23.95
N LEU A 204 15.59 -8.69 -23.99
CA LEU A 204 15.37 -10.03 -23.46
C LEU A 204 15.21 -9.98 -21.92
N PRO A 205 14.47 -10.92 -21.30
CA PRO A 205 14.33 -10.99 -19.86
C PRO A 205 15.69 -11.08 -19.13
N TRP A 206 15.73 -10.58 -17.89
CA TRP A 206 16.87 -10.73 -17.00
C TRP A 206 17.28 -12.22 -16.90
N PRO A 207 18.57 -12.56 -16.98
CA PRO A 207 19.76 -11.68 -16.92
C PRO A 207 20.29 -11.19 -18.27
N LYS A 208 19.64 -11.52 -19.39
CA LYS A 208 20.17 -11.26 -20.73
C LYS A 208 20.02 -9.81 -21.20
N GLY A 209 19.23 -9.00 -20.50
CA GLY A 209 19.06 -7.59 -20.80
C GLY A 209 18.27 -6.86 -19.72
N ILE A 210 18.56 -5.57 -19.55
CA ILE A 210 17.85 -4.63 -18.68
C ILE A 210 17.87 -3.25 -19.34
N CYS A 211 16.82 -2.45 -19.11
CA CYS A 211 16.77 -1.06 -19.55
C CYS A 211 16.33 -0.14 -18.41
N SER A 212 16.58 1.16 -18.53
CA SER A 212 16.23 2.14 -17.49
C SER A 212 14.73 2.25 -17.19
N LYS A 213 13.84 1.74 -18.06
CA LYS A 213 12.38 1.72 -17.83
C LYS A 213 11.95 0.58 -16.89
N CYS A 214 12.65 -0.55 -16.92
CA CYS A 214 12.31 -1.72 -16.12
C CYS A 214 13.22 -1.88 -14.89
N GLN A 215 14.41 -1.28 -14.94
CA GLN A 215 15.35 -1.24 -13.83
C GLN A 215 14.72 -0.48 -12.64
N PRO A 216 14.72 -1.07 -11.43
CA PRO A 216 14.30 -0.36 -10.24
C PRO A 216 15.31 0.74 -9.90
N SER A 217 14.81 1.87 -9.41
CA SER A 217 15.66 3.00 -9.03
C SER A 217 16.57 2.65 -7.85
N ALA A 218 17.75 3.26 -7.80
CA ALA A 218 18.62 3.18 -6.63
C ALA A 218 17.87 3.67 -5.38
N ILE A 219 18.11 3.00 -4.26
CA ILE A 219 17.44 3.27 -2.99
C ILE A 219 18.36 4.14 -2.14
N THR A 220 17.87 5.27 -1.66
CA THR A 220 18.56 6.07 -0.65
C THR A 220 17.87 5.92 0.69
N LEU A 221 18.54 5.26 1.63
CA LEU A 221 18.10 5.09 3.00
C LEU A 221 18.10 6.44 3.71
N ASN A 222 16.90 6.91 4.06
CA ASN A 222 16.68 8.13 4.80
C ASN A 222 16.04 7.78 6.15
N ARG A 223 16.34 8.56 7.18
CA ARG A 223 15.65 8.43 8.46
C ARG A 223 14.16 8.72 8.26
N GLN A 224 13.32 7.72 8.55
CA GLN A 224 11.88 7.88 8.46
C GLN A 224 11.40 8.90 9.50
N VAL A 225 10.59 9.87 9.06
CA VAL A 225 10.14 11.00 9.90
C VAL A 225 8.82 10.73 10.64
N TYR A 226 8.18 9.60 10.35
CA TYR A 226 6.90 9.18 10.90
C TYR A 226 6.95 7.72 11.38
N ARG A 227 5.97 7.31 12.17
CA ARG A 227 5.74 5.92 12.59
C ARG A 227 4.26 5.57 12.53
N HIS A 228 3.93 4.29 12.31
CA HIS A 228 2.55 3.82 12.20
C HIS A 228 1.87 3.69 13.57
N VAL A 229 2.60 3.23 14.58
CA VAL A 229 2.13 3.10 15.96
C VAL A 229 3.04 3.93 16.86
N ASP A 230 2.44 4.70 17.76
CA ASP A 230 3.13 5.67 18.61
C ASP A 230 3.45 5.16 20.00
N ASN A 231 2.63 4.25 20.50
CA ASN A 231 2.76 3.72 21.84
C ASN A 231 2.39 2.23 21.87
N VAL A 232 3.05 1.48 22.72
CA VAL A 232 2.69 0.10 23.06
C VAL A 232 2.41 0.07 24.55
N MET A 233 1.23 -0.41 24.92
CA MET A 233 0.76 -0.49 26.29
C MET A 233 0.30 -1.92 26.57
N PHE A 234 0.75 -2.50 27.69
CA PHE A 234 0.22 -3.77 28.17
C PHE A 234 -0.96 -3.49 29.08
N GLU A 235 -2.08 -4.20 28.91
CA GLU A 235 -3.26 -4.04 29.76
C GLU A 235 -2.95 -4.36 31.23
N ASN A 236 -2.06 -5.32 31.46
CA ASN A 236 -1.67 -5.76 32.79
C ASN A 236 -0.18 -6.12 32.82
N THR A 237 0.51 -5.73 33.89
CA THR A 237 1.90 -6.09 34.15
C THR A 237 2.10 -7.61 34.23
N ASN A 238 1.09 -8.36 34.68
CA ASN A 238 1.12 -9.82 34.75
C ASN A 238 1.39 -10.50 33.39
N ILE A 239 1.01 -9.87 32.28
CA ILE A 239 1.26 -10.40 30.93
C ILE A 239 2.77 -10.53 30.69
N VAL A 240 3.50 -9.46 31.00
CA VAL A 240 4.96 -9.40 30.85
C VAL A 240 5.64 -10.28 31.90
N GLU A 241 5.17 -10.25 33.15
CA GLU A 241 5.74 -11.09 34.21
C GLU A 241 5.65 -12.59 33.90
N ARG A 242 4.50 -13.04 33.38
CA ARG A 242 4.32 -14.43 32.94
C ARG A 242 5.31 -14.80 31.82
N PHE A 243 5.50 -13.91 30.85
CA PHE A 243 6.45 -14.12 29.77
C PHE A 243 7.91 -14.18 30.27
N LEU A 244 8.30 -13.29 31.18
CA LEU A 244 9.64 -13.26 31.77
C LEU A 244 9.93 -14.46 32.70
N ASN A 245 8.91 -15.07 33.31
CA ASN A 245 9.09 -16.23 34.17
C ASN A 245 9.74 -17.42 33.47
N TYR A 246 9.54 -17.58 32.15
CA TYR A 246 10.25 -18.60 31.37
C TYR A 246 11.76 -18.39 31.42
N TRP A 247 12.22 -17.16 31.20
CA TRP A 247 13.65 -16.83 31.29
C TRP A 247 14.18 -16.99 32.71
N ARG A 248 13.43 -16.56 33.73
CA ARG A 248 13.84 -16.70 35.14
C ARG A 248 14.04 -18.15 35.58
N THR A 249 13.26 -19.08 35.01
CA THR A 249 13.30 -20.51 35.37
C THR A 249 14.32 -21.30 34.55
N THR A 250 14.48 -20.96 33.26
CA THR A 250 15.31 -21.75 32.33
C THR A 250 16.66 -21.09 32.03
N GLY A 251 16.77 -19.76 32.15
CA GLY A 251 17.88 -18.97 31.64
C GLY A 251 17.97 -18.91 30.12
N HIS A 252 16.97 -19.42 29.38
CA HIS A 252 16.91 -19.35 27.93
C HIS A 252 16.08 -18.15 27.46
N GLN A 253 16.41 -17.63 26.28
CA GLN A 253 15.65 -16.54 25.68
C GLN A 253 14.29 -17.01 25.20
N ARG A 254 13.37 -16.07 24.97
CA ARG A 254 12.01 -16.37 24.56
C ARG A 254 11.47 -15.32 23.60
N MET A 255 10.57 -15.72 22.72
CA MET A 255 9.81 -14.84 21.84
C MET A 255 8.31 -15.13 21.94
N GLY A 256 7.48 -14.11 21.75
CA GLY A 256 6.04 -14.27 21.57
C GLY A 256 5.44 -13.23 20.63
N PHE A 257 4.30 -13.57 20.04
CA PHE A 257 3.46 -12.66 19.28
C PHE A 257 2.52 -11.89 20.22
N LEU A 258 2.45 -10.57 20.04
CA LEU A 258 1.58 -9.69 20.81
C LEU A 258 0.20 -9.67 20.17
N TYR A 259 -0.82 -10.02 20.94
CA TYR A 259 -2.22 -9.94 20.55
C TYR A 259 -2.92 -8.82 21.31
N GLY A 260 -3.67 -7.99 20.59
CA GLY A 260 -4.21 -6.75 21.13
C GLY A 260 -5.10 -6.01 20.14
N THR A 261 -5.35 -4.74 20.45
CA THR A 261 -6.13 -3.78 19.65
C THR A 261 -5.31 -2.52 19.36
N TYR A 262 -5.73 -1.76 18.35
CA TYR A 262 -5.22 -0.41 18.11
C TYR A 262 -6.27 0.61 18.53
N GLU A 263 -5.84 1.61 19.29
CA GLU A 263 -6.69 2.66 19.85
C GLU A 263 -6.10 4.03 19.52
N MET A 264 -6.92 5.08 19.62
CA MET A 264 -6.44 6.45 19.52
C MET A 264 -5.56 6.79 20.72
N ASN A 265 -4.37 7.33 20.45
CA ASN A 265 -3.46 7.84 21.46
C ASN A 265 -3.58 9.37 21.54
N THR A 266 -3.84 9.88 22.74
CA THR A 266 -3.96 11.32 22.99
C THR A 266 -2.61 11.98 23.30
N ASP A 267 -1.57 11.21 23.62
CA ASP A 267 -0.25 11.75 23.99
C ASP A 267 0.51 12.31 22.79
N VAL A 268 0.15 11.88 21.59
CA VAL A 268 0.72 12.32 20.32
C VAL A 268 -0.44 12.77 19.42
N PRO A 269 -0.37 13.93 18.74
CA PRO A 269 -1.41 14.37 17.83
C PRO A 269 -1.73 13.29 16.80
N LEU A 270 -3.01 12.90 16.71
CA LEU A 270 -3.49 11.84 15.82
C LEU A 270 -2.71 10.52 15.96
N GLY A 271 -2.27 10.20 17.18
CA GLY A 271 -1.45 9.03 17.44
C GLY A 271 -2.27 7.74 17.52
N ILE A 272 -1.59 6.61 17.32
CA ILE A 272 -2.14 5.27 17.52
C ILE A 272 -1.39 4.58 18.65
N ARG A 273 -2.12 3.90 19.55
CA ARG A 273 -1.58 3.04 20.59
C ARG A 273 -1.96 1.60 20.32
N ALA A 274 -1.00 0.69 20.42
CA ALA A 274 -1.25 -0.74 20.49
C ALA A 274 -1.46 -1.15 21.95
N THR A 275 -2.67 -1.58 22.29
CA THR A 275 -3.01 -2.11 23.61
C THR A 275 -2.93 -3.64 23.56
N VAL A 276 -1.96 -4.21 24.26
CA VAL A 276 -1.64 -5.63 24.26
C VAL A 276 -2.38 -6.33 25.39
N ALA A 277 -3.24 -7.28 25.02
CA ALA A 277 -4.04 -8.09 25.94
C ALA A 277 -3.39 -9.45 26.24
N ALA A 278 -2.62 -10.01 25.30
CA ALA A 278 -2.01 -11.32 25.45
C ALA A 278 -0.69 -11.45 24.68
N ILE A 279 0.15 -12.39 25.12
CA ILE A 279 1.33 -12.85 24.42
C ILE A 279 1.11 -14.32 24.08
N TYR A 280 1.14 -14.64 22.79
CA TYR A 280 1.13 -16.01 22.30
C TYR A 280 2.56 -16.46 22.02
N GLU A 281 3.00 -17.54 22.65
CA GLU A 281 4.35 -18.09 22.49
C GLU A 281 4.31 -19.27 21.51
N PRO A 282 4.73 -19.10 20.25
CA PRO A 282 4.73 -20.20 19.29
C PRO A 282 5.74 -21.29 19.70
N PRO A 283 5.58 -22.53 19.20
CA PRO A 283 6.60 -23.58 19.31
C PRO A 283 7.98 -23.07 18.88
N GLN A 284 8.97 -23.19 19.77
CA GLN A 284 10.31 -22.63 19.56
C GLN A 284 11.38 -23.42 20.32
N GLU A 285 12.53 -23.63 19.67
CA GLU A 285 13.76 -24.11 20.27
C GLU A 285 14.58 -22.91 20.74
N THR A 286 14.85 -22.83 22.04
CA THR A 286 15.49 -21.66 22.66
C THR A 286 16.76 -22.05 23.40
N THR A 287 17.80 -21.25 23.25
CA THR A 287 19.04 -21.34 24.03
C THR A 287 19.28 -20.02 24.77
N ARG A 288 20.47 -19.83 25.35
CA ARG A 288 20.88 -18.57 25.97
C ARG A 288 21.08 -17.44 24.96
N ASP A 289 21.41 -17.78 23.72
CA ASP A 289 21.87 -16.82 22.69
C ASP A 289 21.08 -16.93 21.37
N SER A 290 20.13 -17.87 21.26
CA SER A 290 19.38 -18.10 20.02
C SER A 290 17.96 -18.56 20.25
N ILE A 291 17.09 -18.20 19.32
CA ILE A 291 15.68 -18.61 19.24
C ILE A 291 15.44 -19.10 17.82
N LYS A 292 14.85 -20.29 17.69
CA LYS A 292 14.47 -20.88 16.41
C LYS A 292 13.01 -21.30 16.45
N PHE A 293 12.22 -20.78 15.52
CA PHE A 293 10.82 -21.15 15.38
C PHE A 293 10.68 -22.57 14.86
N LEU A 294 9.71 -23.28 15.41
CA LEU A 294 9.22 -24.54 14.90
C LEU A 294 7.90 -24.30 14.15
N ASP A 295 7.43 -25.32 13.44
CA ASP A 295 6.12 -25.26 12.81
C ASP A 295 5.02 -25.22 13.87
N ASP A 296 4.00 -24.40 13.62
CA ASP A 296 2.92 -24.14 14.56
C ASP A 296 1.59 -24.60 13.98
N GLU A 297 1.21 -25.83 14.32
CA GLU A 297 -0.05 -26.42 13.86
C GLU A 297 -1.28 -25.69 14.42
N ALA A 298 -1.16 -25.03 15.57
CA ALA A 298 -2.26 -24.38 16.28
C ALA A 298 -2.48 -22.91 15.87
N ILE A 299 -1.63 -22.36 14.99
CA ILE A 299 -1.67 -20.93 14.65
C ILE A 299 -3.03 -20.49 14.09
N ASN A 300 -3.70 -21.34 13.31
CA ASN A 300 -5.01 -21.03 12.74
C ASN A 300 -6.07 -20.95 13.84
N ASP A 301 -6.08 -21.89 14.78
CA ASP A 301 -7.01 -21.89 15.91
C ASP A 301 -6.80 -20.65 16.80
N VAL A 302 -5.55 -20.27 17.02
CA VAL A 302 -5.18 -19.07 17.78
C VAL A 302 -5.68 -17.80 17.08
N GLU A 303 -5.55 -17.73 15.75
CA GLU A 303 -6.07 -16.60 14.96
C GLU A 303 -7.61 -16.54 14.97
N GLU A 304 -8.31 -17.68 14.95
CA GLU A 304 -9.76 -17.73 15.10
C GLU A 304 -10.22 -17.28 16.49
N VAL A 305 -9.56 -17.75 17.55
CA VAL A 305 -9.85 -17.32 18.93
C VAL A 305 -9.57 -15.82 19.09
N ALA A 306 -8.44 -15.33 18.59
CA ALA A 306 -8.11 -13.91 18.63
C ALA A 306 -9.21 -13.09 17.93
N LYS A 307 -9.62 -13.49 16.73
CA LYS A 307 -10.69 -12.83 15.98
C LYS A 307 -12.02 -12.84 16.72
N ALA A 308 -12.40 -13.95 17.36
CA ALA A 308 -13.62 -14.05 18.15
C ALA A 308 -13.60 -13.12 19.38
N LEU A 309 -12.42 -12.84 19.94
CA LEU A 309 -12.22 -11.89 21.03
C LEU A 309 -12.00 -10.44 20.54
N GLY A 310 -12.04 -10.18 19.23
CA GLY A 310 -11.74 -8.86 18.66
C GLY A 310 -10.25 -8.47 18.76
N LEU A 311 -9.38 -9.43 19.03
CA LEU A 311 -7.93 -9.26 19.11
C LEU A 311 -7.27 -9.58 17.77
N ARG A 312 -6.11 -8.98 17.56
CA ARG A 312 -5.26 -9.21 16.39
C ARG A 312 -3.79 -9.17 16.75
N LYS A 313 -2.96 -9.70 15.87
CA LYS A 313 -1.50 -9.67 16.00
C LYS A 313 -1.01 -8.23 15.78
N VAL A 314 -0.62 -7.56 16.86
CA VAL A 314 -0.17 -6.14 16.86
C VAL A 314 1.34 -5.99 16.90
N GLY A 315 2.07 -7.08 17.12
CA GLY A 315 3.53 -7.07 17.13
C GLY A 315 4.12 -8.39 17.62
N TRP A 316 5.39 -8.34 17.99
CA TRP A 316 6.11 -9.43 18.62
C TRP A 316 7.08 -8.88 19.67
N ILE A 317 7.45 -9.71 20.62
CA ILE A 317 8.37 -9.41 21.71
C ILE A 317 9.37 -10.55 21.83
N PHE A 318 10.61 -10.23 22.21
CA PHE A 318 11.63 -11.21 22.51
C PHE A 318 12.49 -10.74 23.68
N THR A 319 13.20 -11.68 24.30
CA THR A 319 14.15 -11.39 25.38
C THR A 319 15.58 -11.44 24.88
N ASP A 320 16.41 -10.56 25.42
CA ASP A 320 17.87 -10.61 25.31
C ASP A 320 18.45 -10.28 26.69
N LEU A 321 18.27 -11.22 27.61
CA LEU A 321 18.55 -11.04 29.03
C LEU A 321 19.70 -11.94 29.46
N ILE A 322 20.71 -11.33 30.06
CA ILE A 322 21.85 -12.02 30.69
C ILE A 322 21.96 -11.50 32.13
N THR A 323 21.91 -12.42 33.10
CA THR A 323 22.04 -12.09 34.52
C THR A 323 23.39 -11.43 34.79
N ASP A 324 23.37 -10.32 35.52
CA ASP A 324 24.57 -9.64 36.02
C ASP A 324 24.82 -10.02 37.48
N ASP A 325 23.87 -9.68 38.37
CA ASP A 325 23.86 -10.10 39.76
C ASP A 325 22.58 -10.90 40.09
N PRO A 326 22.71 -12.22 40.35
CA PRO A 326 21.59 -13.07 40.74
C PRO A 326 20.91 -12.65 42.06
N ALA A 327 21.65 -12.04 43.00
CA ALA A 327 21.11 -11.65 44.30
C ALA A 327 20.28 -10.36 44.19
N ALA A 328 20.70 -9.42 43.35
CA ALA A 328 19.98 -8.18 43.08
C ALA A 328 18.89 -8.32 41.99
N GLY A 329 18.89 -9.42 41.22
CA GLY A 329 17.98 -9.62 40.10
C GLY A 329 18.26 -8.71 38.91
N THR A 330 19.51 -8.24 38.77
CA THR A 330 19.91 -7.31 37.70
C THR A 330 20.39 -8.06 36.46
N VAL A 331 20.30 -7.37 35.31
CA VAL A 331 20.71 -7.87 34.01
C VAL A 331 21.75 -6.94 33.38
N LYS A 332 22.60 -7.49 32.53
CA LYS A 332 23.64 -6.74 31.82
C LYS A 332 23.02 -5.80 30.80
N GLN A 333 23.57 -4.59 30.68
CA GLN A 333 23.21 -3.65 29.63
C GLN A 333 23.97 -3.98 28.34
N LEU A 334 23.41 -4.87 27.52
CA LEU A 334 24.03 -5.30 26.25
C LEU A 334 23.77 -4.31 25.11
N ARG A 335 22.62 -3.65 25.15
CA ARG A 335 22.10 -2.80 24.06
C ARG A 335 22.21 -1.32 24.42
N GLY A 336 22.84 -0.54 23.55
CA GLY A 336 23.09 0.88 23.80
C GLY A 336 23.77 1.61 22.64
N ILE A 337 24.16 2.86 22.90
CA ILE A 337 24.76 3.78 21.92
C ILE A 337 26.12 3.28 21.43
N GLU A 338 26.89 2.64 22.32
CA GLU A 338 28.24 2.12 22.03
C GLU A 338 28.21 0.72 21.41
N THR A 339 27.05 0.06 21.41
CA THR A 339 26.85 -1.29 20.88
C THR A 339 25.84 -1.24 19.73
N HIS A 340 24.65 -1.78 19.94
CA HIS A 340 23.52 -1.70 19.01
C HIS A 340 22.22 -1.77 19.80
N PHE A 341 21.13 -1.26 19.22
CA PHE A 341 19.79 -1.42 19.79
C PHE A 341 19.08 -2.65 19.24
N LEU A 342 19.24 -2.91 17.95
CA LEU A 342 18.70 -4.07 17.24
C LEU A 342 19.78 -4.63 16.32
N THR A 343 19.83 -5.95 16.20
CA THR A 343 20.71 -6.60 15.23
C THR A 343 20.08 -6.55 13.83
N ALA A 344 20.89 -6.70 12.79
CA ALA A 344 20.41 -6.80 11.42
C ALA A 344 19.44 -7.99 11.25
N GLN A 345 19.72 -9.13 11.90
CA GLN A 345 18.84 -10.30 11.88
C GLN A 345 17.48 -9.99 12.52
N GLU A 346 17.46 -9.28 13.65
CA GLU A 346 16.21 -8.86 14.31
C GLU A 346 15.44 -7.87 13.45
N CYS A 347 16.12 -6.90 12.81
CA CYS A 347 15.48 -5.96 11.89
C CYS A 347 14.86 -6.67 10.67
N ILE A 348 15.57 -7.65 10.10
CA ILE A 348 15.08 -8.43 8.96
C ILE A 348 13.89 -9.30 9.38
N THR A 349 13.96 -9.92 10.56
CA THR A 349 12.86 -10.71 11.13
C THR A 349 11.65 -9.82 11.41
N ALA A 350 11.88 -8.60 11.90
CA ALA A 350 10.84 -7.61 12.14
C ALA A 350 10.17 -7.12 10.85
N GLY A 351 10.89 -7.17 9.71
CA GLY A 351 10.48 -7.00 8.30
C GLY A 351 9.49 -5.89 7.98
N TYR A 352 8.31 -5.95 8.59
CA TYR A 352 7.20 -5.02 8.47
C TYR A 352 7.23 -3.83 9.44
N ALA A 353 7.94 -3.91 10.57
CA ALA A 353 7.81 -2.92 11.65
C ALA A 353 8.92 -1.84 11.72
N VAL A 354 9.99 -1.95 10.92
CA VAL A 354 11.20 -1.12 11.08
C VAL A 354 11.14 0.17 10.27
N SER A 355 11.06 0.07 8.95
CA SER A 355 10.83 1.20 8.05
C SER A 355 10.29 0.71 6.71
N ALA A 356 9.59 1.58 5.98
CA ALA A 356 9.09 1.22 4.65
C ALA A 356 10.22 0.79 3.68
N GLN A 357 11.39 1.44 3.79
CA GLN A 357 12.58 1.12 3.01
C GLN A 357 13.18 -0.24 3.38
N CYS A 358 13.28 -0.54 4.68
CA CYS A 358 13.75 -1.84 5.17
C CYS A 358 12.79 -2.97 4.74
N MET A 359 11.48 -2.74 4.87
CA MET A 359 10.46 -3.68 4.44
C MET A 359 10.57 -4.03 2.96
N ALA A 360 10.76 -3.03 2.10
CA ALA A 360 10.95 -3.27 0.67
C ALA A 360 12.21 -4.11 0.38
N LEU A 361 13.34 -3.78 1.02
CA LEU A 361 14.60 -4.52 0.87
C LEU A 361 14.51 -5.96 1.37
N VAL A 362 13.78 -6.21 2.46
CA VAL A 362 13.57 -7.57 3.00
C VAL A 362 12.60 -8.36 2.11
N ARG A 363 11.46 -7.77 1.75
CA ARG A 363 10.43 -8.36 0.85
C ARG A 363 11.03 -8.77 -0.50
N ASP A 364 11.94 -7.96 -1.01
CA ASP A 364 12.59 -8.19 -2.30
C ASP A 364 13.94 -8.90 -2.16
N ASN A 365 14.24 -9.44 -0.97
CA ASN A 365 15.41 -10.28 -0.71
C ASN A 365 16.75 -9.60 -1.07
N CYS A 366 16.84 -8.29 -0.85
CA CYS A 366 18.04 -7.49 -1.11
C CYS A 366 18.94 -7.36 0.13
N LEU A 367 18.38 -7.46 1.34
CA LEU A 367 19.09 -7.28 2.61
C LEU A 367 19.25 -8.61 3.36
N VAL A 368 20.44 -8.91 3.87
CA VAL A 368 20.76 -10.07 4.71
C VAL A 368 21.58 -9.67 5.92
N PRO A 369 21.52 -10.40 7.05
CA PRO A 369 22.37 -10.13 8.20
C PRO A 369 23.85 -10.38 7.86
N THR A 370 24.76 -9.70 8.55
CA THR A 370 26.17 -10.09 8.54
C THR A 370 26.47 -11.07 9.68
N LYS A 371 27.57 -11.82 9.56
CA LYS A 371 27.96 -12.83 10.56
C LYS A 371 28.71 -12.22 11.76
N ASP A 372 29.62 -11.29 11.48
CA ASP A 372 30.60 -10.81 12.47
C ASP A 372 30.35 -9.35 12.91
N ALA A 373 29.29 -8.70 12.39
CA ALA A 373 28.95 -7.31 12.69
C ALA A 373 27.41 -7.15 12.87
N PRO A 374 26.85 -7.54 14.03
CA PRO A 374 25.40 -7.59 14.25
C PRO A 374 24.68 -6.27 13.97
N GLU A 375 25.36 -5.14 14.08
CA GLU A 375 24.88 -3.79 13.78
C GLU A 375 24.78 -3.47 12.28
N LEU A 376 25.39 -4.29 11.41
CA LEU A 376 25.45 -4.09 9.96
C LEU A 376 24.61 -5.12 9.20
N GLY A 377 23.88 -4.64 8.20
CA GLY A 377 23.23 -5.47 7.19
C GLY A 377 23.99 -5.45 5.87
N TYR A 378 24.04 -6.57 5.18
CA TYR A 378 24.69 -6.71 3.88
C TYR A 378 23.66 -6.66 2.74
N ILE A 379 23.95 -5.84 1.74
CA ILE A 379 23.16 -5.77 0.51
C ILE A 379 23.70 -6.83 -0.44
N ARG A 380 22.82 -7.73 -0.87
CA ARG A 380 23.19 -8.81 -1.81
C ARG A 380 23.70 -8.23 -3.12
N GLU A 381 24.70 -8.88 -3.68
CA GLU A 381 25.13 -8.57 -5.05
C GLU A 381 24.10 -9.07 -6.07
N SER A 382 24.03 -8.35 -7.20
CA SER A 382 23.24 -8.80 -8.34
C SER A 382 23.78 -10.12 -8.89
N SER A 383 22.86 -11.00 -9.27
CA SER A 383 23.18 -12.30 -9.88
C SER A 383 22.24 -12.60 -11.03
N ASP A 384 22.53 -13.66 -11.80
CA ASP A 384 21.68 -14.12 -12.89
C ASP A 384 20.22 -14.40 -12.46
N LYS A 385 20.01 -14.70 -11.17
CA LYS A 385 18.70 -14.98 -10.58
C LYS A 385 17.96 -13.74 -10.10
N GLN A 386 18.69 -12.70 -9.68
CA GLN A 386 18.11 -11.56 -9.01
C GLN A 386 18.97 -10.32 -9.24
N TYR A 387 18.35 -9.26 -9.75
CA TYR A 387 18.92 -7.93 -9.74
C TYR A 387 18.70 -7.26 -8.39
N VAL A 388 19.72 -6.57 -7.89
CA VAL A 388 19.66 -5.78 -6.66
C VAL A 388 20.06 -4.34 -7.01
N PRO A 389 19.20 -3.34 -6.73
CA PRO A 389 19.54 -1.95 -7.00
C PRO A 389 20.63 -1.46 -6.05
N ASP A 390 21.36 -0.42 -6.45
CA ASP A 390 22.30 0.26 -5.57
C ASP A 390 21.56 0.83 -4.36
N VAL A 391 22.16 0.67 -3.18
CA VAL A 391 21.63 1.17 -1.91
C VAL A 391 22.63 2.15 -1.31
N TYR A 392 22.19 3.39 -1.14
CA TYR A 392 22.93 4.47 -0.49
C TYR A 392 22.28 4.78 0.85
N TYR A 393 23.02 5.39 1.78
CA TYR A 393 22.47 5.92 3.03
C TYR A 393 23.08 7.29 3.31
N LYS A 394 22.30 8.18 3.94
CA LYS A 394 22.79 9.51 4.31
C LYS A 394 23.47 9.48 5.67
N VAL A 395 24.65 10.07 5.73
CA VAL A 395 25.38 10.35 6.97
C VAL A 395 25.45 11.87 7.12
N SER A 396 25.21 12.36 8.32
CA SER A 396 25.57 13.74 8.66
C SER A 396 27.05 13.75 9.01
N ASP A 397 27.85 14.48 8.24
CA ASP A 397 29.23 14.76 8.65
C ASP A 397 29.22 15.43 10.03
N LYS A 398 30.13 14.97 10.90
CA LYS A 398 30.25 15.46 12.28
C LYS A 398 30.88 16.84 12.35
#